data_AF-A0A6P0DTL6-F1
#
_entry.id   AF-A0A6P0DTL6-F1
#
_cell.length_a   1.000
_cell.length_b   1.000
_cell.length_c   1.000
_cell.angle_alpha   90.00
_cell.angle_beta   90.00
_cell.angle_gamma   90.00
#
_symmetry.space_group_name_H-M   'P 1'
#
loop_
_entity.id
_entity.type
_entity.pdbx_description
1 polymer ?
#
loop_
_entity_poly.entity_id
_entity_poly.type
_entity_poly.pdbx_seq_one_letter_code
_entity_poly.pdbx_strand_id
1 'polypeptide(L)'
;MLGLFDTLKVGAGIAGGLMLYHLYAVSIGYPSAAREARAGYVLLAEKTAAEAQAAEMERQRNAAAKAGEEHRKRLAAAEAAEQAAKDTLEIEIQSYELQLSEKNRACATTAADRDWLLRH
;
A
#
# COMPACT_ATOMS: atom_id res chain seq x y z
N MET A 1 -49.13 -44.75 -52.57
CA MET A 1 -49.46 -43.37 -52.14
C MET A 1 -49.67 -43.41 -50.65
N LEU A 2 -48.99 -42.55 -49.87
CA LEU A 2 -49.24 -42.43 -48.43
C LEU A 2 -50.66 -41.87 -48.24
N GLY A 3 -51.49 -42.55 -47.46
CA GLY A 3 -52.84 -42.07 -47.17
C GLY A 3 -52.80 -40.84 -46.25
N LEU A 4 -53.89 -40.09 -46.21
CA LEU A 4 -54.04 -38.92 -45.32
C LEU A 4 -53.70 -39.26 -43.86
N PHE A 5 -54.12 -40.45 -43.39
CA PHE A 5 -53.83 -40.92 -42.03
C PHE A 5 -52.34 -41.20 -41.77
N ASP A 6 -51.58 -41.68 -42.75
CA ASP A 6 -50.14 -41.92 -42.58
C ASP A 6 -49.38 -40.60 -42.44
N THR A 7 -49.75 -39.59 -43.22
CA THR A 7 -49.15 -38.25 -43.11
C THR A 7 -49.46 -37.59 -41.76
N LEU A 8 -50.68 -37.78 -41.25
CA LEU A 8 -51.11 -37.25 -39.95
C LEU A 8 -50.35 -37.90 -38.79
N LYS A 9 -50.10 -39.21 -38.86
CA LYS A 9 -49.32 -39.95 -37.87
C LYS A 9 -47.85 -39.52 -37.84
N VAL A 10 -47.23 -39.35 -39.01
CA VAL A 10 -45.86 -38.85 -39.13
C VAL A 10 -45.76 -37.42 -38.63
N GLY A 11 -46.71 -36.55 -39.00
CA GLY A 11 -46.78 -35.17 -38.51
C GLY A 11 -46.92 -35.09 -36.99
N ALA A 12 -47.77 -35.92 -36.39
CA ALA A 12 -47.93 -35.99 -34.93
C ALA A 12 -46.64 -36.46 -34.24
N GLY A 13 -45.91 -37.42 -34.81
CA GLY A 13 -44.61 -37.86 -34.30
C GLY A 13 -43.55 -36.76 -34.32
N ILE A 14 -43.46 -36.01 -35.43
CA ILE A 14 -42.54 -34.86 -35.55
C ILE A 14 -42.90 -33.77 -34.56
N ALA A 15 -44.18 -33.43 -34.44
CA ALA A 15 -44.66 -32.41 -33.49
C ALA A 15 -44.36 -32.82 -32.04
N GLY A 16 -44.60 -34.09 -31.68
CA GLY A 16 -44.26 -34.63 -30.36
C GLY A 16 -42.76 -34.59 -30.07
N GLY A 17 -41.92 -34.97 -31.05
CA GLY A 17 -40.46 -34.90 -30.92
C GLY A 17 -39.95 -33.48 -30.72
N LEU A 18 -40.45 -32.53 -31.51
CA LEU A 18 -40.12 -31.10 -31.36
C LEU A 18 -40.59 -30.55 -30.01
N MET A 19 -41.78 -30.93 -29.55
CA MET A 19 -42.30 -30.51 -28.25
C MET A 19 -41.42 -31.02 -27.10
N LEU A 20 -41.01 -32.29 -27.12
CA LEU A 20 -40.12 -32.86 -26.11
C LEU A 20 -38.74 -32.20 -26.12
N TYR A 21 -38.18 -31.96 -27.30
CA TYR A 21 -36.92 -31.23 -27.44
C TYR A 21 -37.03 -29.81 -26.86
N HIS A 22 -38.13 -29.10 -27.15
CA HIS A 22 -38.35 -27.76 -26.65
C HIS A 22 -38.52 -27.74 -25.13
N LEU A 23 -39.22 -28.74 -24.57
CA LEU A 23 -39.38 -28.90 -23.13
C LEU A 23 -38.02 -29.13 -22.45
N TYR A 24 -37.15 -29.97 -23.04
CA TYR A 24 -35.78 -30.17 -22.56
C TYR A 24 -34.93 -28.89 -22.64
N ALA A 25 -34.98 -28.19 -23.78
CA ALA A 25 -34.23 -26.96 -23.98
C ALA A 25 -34.63 -25.88 -22.95
N VAL A 26 -35.93 -25.70 -22.71
CA VAL A 26 -36.44 -24.69 -21.77
C VAL A 26 -36.21 -25.07 -20.31
N SER A 27 -36.41 -26.34 -19.94
CA SER A 27 -36.30 -26.77 -18.54
C SER A 27 -34.86 -26.97 -18.08
N ILE A 28 -33.98 -27.44 -18.97
CA ILE A 28 -32.62 -27.86 -18.61
C ILE A 28 -31.56 -27.08 -19.38
N GLY A 29 -31.66 -27.02 -20.72
CA GLY A 29 -30.61 -26.49 -21.59
C GLY A 29 -30.33 -24.99 -21.41
N TYR A 30 -31.34 -24.13 -21.56
CA TYR A 30 -31.16 -22.68 -21.39
C TYR A 30 -30.79 -22.31 -19.94
N PRO A 31 -31.39 -22.90 -18.89
CA PRO A 31 -31.00 -22.62 -17.51
C PRO A 31 -29.59 -23.09 -17.14
N SER A 32 -29.09 -24.20 -17.72
CA SER A 32 -27.71 -24.64 -17.48
C SER A 32 -26.70 -23.70 -18.17
N ALA A 33 -26.93 -23.34 -19.43
CA ALA A 33 -26.07 -22.40 -20.16
C ALA A 33 -26.04 -21.01 -19.49
N ALA A 34 -27.19 -20.52 -19.01
CA ALA A 34 -27.25 -19.26 -18.28
C ALA A 34 -26.47 -19.31 -16.95
N ARG A 35 -26.47 -20.45 -16.25
CA ARG A 35 -25.69 -20.64 -15.01
C ARG A 35 -24.19 -20.66 -15.29
N GLU A 36 -23.77 -21.38 -16.32
CA GLU A 36 -22.37 -21.45 -16.73
C GLU A 36 -21.83 -20.08 -17.16
N ALA A 37 -22.60 -19.33 -17.96
CA ALA A 37 -22.24 -17.97 -18.34
C ALA A 37 -22.06 -17.06 -17.11
N ARG A 38 -22.98 -17.11 -16.14
CA ARG A 38 -22.87 -16.35 -14.89
C ARG A 38 -21.64 -16.75 -14.07
N ALA A 39 -21.35 -18.05 -13.99
CA ALA A 39 -20.14 -18.52 -13.30
C ALA A 39 -18.86 -17.98 -13.96
N GLY A 40 -18.81 -17.93 -15.30
CA GLY A 40 -17.71 -17.30 -16.03
C GLY A 40 -17.55 -15.82 -15.73
N TYR A 41 -18.65 -15.06 -15.64
CA TYR A 41 -18.61 -13.65 -15.24
C TYR A 41 -18.13 -13.45 -13.80
N VAL A 42 -18.57 -14.30 -12.88
CA VAL A 42 -18.10 -14.26 -11.48
C VAL A 42 -16.60 -14.51 -11.42
N LEU A 43 -16.09 -15.52 -12.12
CA LEU A 43 -14.65 -15.82 -12.16
C LEU A 43 -13.84 -14.66 -12.75
N LEU A 44 -14.33 -14.02 -13.81
CA LEU A 44 -13.69 -12.83 -14.36
C LEU A 44 -13.71 -11.65 -13.39
N ALA A 45 -14.83 -11.43 -12.70
CA ALA A 45 -14.96 -10.39 -11.69
C ALA A 45 -13.99 -10.63 -10.50
N GLU A 46 -13.90 -11.86 -10.00
CA GLU A 46 -12.97 -12.23 -8.94
C GLU A 46 -11.52 -12.04 -9.38
N LYS A 47 -11.17 -12.45 -10.61
CA LYS A 47 -9.83 -12.24 -11.17
C LYS A 47 -9.48 -10.76 -11.24
N THR A 48 -10.36 -9.94 -11.80
CA THR A 48 -10.11 -8.49 -11.93
C THR A 48 -10.02 -7.79 -10.57
N ALA A 49 -10.84 -8.22 -9.60
CA ALA A 49 -10.75 -7.73 -8.22
C ALA A 49 -9.41 -8.11 -7.56
N ALA A 50 -8.95 -9.35 -7.75
CA ALA A 50 -7.67 -9.81 -7.23
C ALA A 50 -6.49 -9.06 -7.87
N GLU A 51 -6.51 -8.84 -9.19
CA GLU A 51 -5.50 -8.05 -9.91
C GLU A 51 -5.48 -6.59 -9.42
N ALA A 52 -6.64 -5.97 -9.21
CA ALA A 52 -6.74 -4.62 -8.67
C ALA A 52 -6.20 -4.52 -7.24
N GLN A 53 -6.48 -5.51 -6.39
CA GLN A 53 -5.95 -5.59 -5.03
C GLN A 53 -4.44 -5.74 -5.04
N ALA A 54 -3.88 -6.60 -5.90
CA ALA A 54 -2.43 -6.77 -6.04
C ALA A 54 -1.75 -5.46 -6.47
N ALA A 55 -2.31 -4.75 -7.44
CA ALA A 55 -1.79 -3.47 -7.90
C ALA A 55 -1.84 -2.39 -6.80
N GLU A 56 -2.89 -2.37 -5.98
CA GLU A 56 -2.98 -1.43 -4.85
C GLU A 56 -1.98 -1.78 -3.74
N MET A 57 -1.82 -3.06 -3.40
CA MET A 57 -0.79 -3.50 -2.45
C MET A 57 0.61 -3.11 -2.91
N GLU A 58 0.91 -3.23 -4.21
CA GLU A 58 2.19 -2.79 -4.76
C GLU A 58 2.38 -1.28 -4.65
N ARG A 59 1.35 -0.47 -4.96
CA ARG A 59 1.38 0.99 -4.76
C ARG A 59 1.67 1.36 -3.31
N GLN A 60 0.98 0.73 -2.36
CA GLN A 60 1.16 1.00 -0.94
C GLN A 60 2.55 0.57 -0.46
N ARG A 61 3.06 -0.59 -0.89
CA ARG A 61 4.42 -1.02 -0.59
C ARG A 61 5.46 -0.05 -1.12
N ASN A 62 5.30 0.44 -2.34
CA ASN A 62 6.21 1.40 -2.95
C ASN A 62 6.17 2.76 -2.23
N ALA A 63 4.98 3.23 -1.83
CA ALA A 63 4.84 4.45 -1.04
C ALA A 63 5.49 4.31 0.35
N ALA A 64 5.27 3.18 1.02
CA ALA A 64 5.87 2.88 2.32
C ALA A 64 7.41 2.76 2.23
N ALA A 65 7.93 2.14 1.18
CA ALA A 65 9.38 2.04 0.95
C ALA A 65 10.02 3.42 0.78
N LYS A 66 9.41 4.30 -0.04
CA LYS A 66 9.89 5.68 -0.23
C LYS A 66 9.85 6.49 1.07
N ALA A 67 8.76 6.42 1.81
CA ALA A 67 8.64 7.10 3.09
C ALA A 67 9.69 6.57 4.09
N GLY A 68 9.88 5.25 4.16
CA GLY A 68 10.89 4.63 5.03
C GLY A 68 12.32 5.04 4.67
N GLU A 69 12.65 5.13 3.39
CA GLU A 69 13.95 5.63 2.93
C GLU A 69 14.18 7.09 3.28
N GLU A 70 13.18 7.94 3.07
CA GLU A 70 13.27 9.35 3.44
C GLU A 70 13.43 9.53 4.96
N HIS A 71 12.65 8.81 5.76
CA HIS A 71 12.79 8.81 7.21
C HIS A 71 14.18 8.36 7.66
N ARG A 72 14.73 7.28 7.07
CA ARG A 72 16.11 6.83 7.37
C ARG A 72 17.15 7.90 7.04
N LYS A 73 17.02 8.57 5.89
CA LYS A 73 17.93 9.67 5.51
C LYS A 73 17.85 10.84 6.49
N ARG A 74 16.64 11.24 6.88
CA ARG A 74 16.43 12.31 7.87
C ARG A 74 17.00 11.94 9.23
N LEU A 75 16.82 10.70 9.67
CA LEU A 75 17.39 10.20 10.92
C LEU A 75 18.92 10.24 10.89
N ALA A 76 19.54 9.67 9.85
CA ALA A 76 21.00 9.68 9.71
C ALA A 76 21.57 11.11 9.65
N ALA A 77 20.89 12.04 8.97
CA ALA A 77 21.29 13.44 8.95
C ALA A 77 21.15 14.12 10.32
N ALA A 78 20.09 13.82 11.08
CA ALA A 78 19.89 14.34 12.43
C ALA A 78 20.95 13.78 13.40
N GLU A 79 21.25 12.49 13.34
CA GLU A 79 22.29 11.85 14.14
C GLU A 79 23.68 12.43 13.82
N ALA A 80 23.99 12.64 12.54
CA ALA A 80 25.25 13.27 12.14
C ALA A 80 25.36 14.73 12.62
N ALA A 81 24.26 15.49 12.56
CA ALA A 81 24.22 16.86 13.07
C ALA A 81 24.36 16.90 14.59
N GLU A 82 23.71 15.99 15.32
CA GLU A 82 23.85 15.85 16.77
C GLU A 82 25.29 15.49 17.14
N GLN A 83 25.91 14.55 16.43
CA GLN A 83 27.30 14.18 16.70
C GLN A 83 28.25 15.35 16.43
N ALA A 84 28.09 16.08 15.32
CA ALA A 84 28.90 17.26 15.03
C ALA A 84 28.73 18.36 16.09
N ALA A 85 27.51 18.56 16.60
CA ALA A 85 27.25 19.49 17.69
C ALA A 85 27.93 19.04 19.00
N LYS A 86 27.90 17.74 19.32
CA LYS A 86 28.61 17.18 20.48
C LYS A 86 30.12 17.34 20.36
N ASP A 87 30.69 17.04 19.19
CA ASP A 87 32.13 17.17 18.94
C ASP A 87 32.57 18.63 19.07
N THR A 88 31.76 19.57 18.56
CA THR A 88 32.01 21.01 18.71
C THR A 88 31.97 21.42 20.19
N LEU A 89 30.95 20.96 20.93
CA LEU A 89 30.82 21.25 22.35
C LEU A 89 32.01 20.70 23.15
N GLU A 90 32.47 19.49 22.84
CA GLU A 90 33.62 18.87 23.50
C GLU A 90 34.92 19.67 23.23
N ILE A 91 35.12 20.15 22.00
CA ILE A 91 36.24 21.03 21.66
C ILE A 91 36.16 22.35 22.45
N GLU A 92 34.98 22.95 22.54
CA GLU A 92 34.77 24.18 23.31
C GLU A 92 35.06 23.97 24.80
N ILE A 93 34.56 22.87 25.38
CA ILE A 93 34.83 22.50 26.78
C ILE A 93 36.33 22.35 27.01
N GLN A 94 37.04 21.62 26.14
CA GLN A 94 38.50 21.45 26.25
C GLN A 94 39.23 22.80 26.17
N SER A 95 38.79 23.69 25.28
CA SER A 95 39.34 25.04 25.18
C SER A 95 39.13 25.85 26.46
N TYR A 96 37.92 25.81 27.03
CA TYR A 96 37.59 26.52 28.27
C TYR A 96 38.34 25.93 29.48
N GLU A 97 38.46 24.61 29.58
CA GLU A 97 39.25 23.96 30.63
C GLU A 97 40.74 24.33 30.55
N LEU A 98 41.29 24.44 29.34
CA LEU A 98 42.67 24.92 29.16
C LEU A 98 42.81 26.37 29.68
N GLN A 99 41.94 27.28 29.26
CA GLN A 99 41.95 28.68 29.70
C GLN A 99 41.80 28.80 31.23
N LEU A 100 40.95 27.97 31.85
CA LEU A 100 40.79 27.92 33.30
C LEU A 100 42.05 27.39 33.97
N SER A 101 42.69 26.36 33.43
CA SER A 101 43.93 25.78 33.96
C SER A 101 45.08 26.80 33.96
N GLU A 102 45.23 27.59 32.89
CA GLU A 102 46.23 28.65 32.77
C GLU A 102 46.04 29.74 33.84
N LYS A 103 44.78 30.00 34.23
CA LYS A 103 44.43 30.93 35.29
C LYS A 103 44.42 30.30 36.69
N ASN A 104 45.02 29.11 36.86
CA ASN A 104 45.00 28.35 38.13
C ASN A 104 43.59 28.10 38.67
N ARG A 105 42.59 28.02 37.78
CA ARG A 105 41.16 27.91 38.09
C ARG A 105 40.64 29.04 38.99
N ALA A 106 41.37 30.14 39.08
CA ALA A 106 40.97 31.34 39.78
C ALA A 106 40.34 32.31 38.78
N CYS A 107 39.01 32.34 38.73
CA CYS A 107 38.28 33.42 38.09
C CYS A 107 38.36 34.67 38.97
N ALA A 108 39.54 35.30 39.02
CA ALA A 108 39.71 36.55 39.74
C ALA A 108 38.89 37.64 39.04
N THR A 109 37.97 38.26 39.77
CA THR A 109 37.18 39.40 39.31
C THR A 109 38.14 40.50 38.84
N THR A 110 38.08 40.84 37.56
CA THR A 110 38.94 41.89 37.01
C THR A 110 38.50 43.24 37.58
N ALA A 111 39.35 44.26 37.44
CA ALA A 111 38.97 45.62 37.85
C ALA A 111 37.71 46.11 37.11
N ALA A 112 37.54 45.72 35.84
CA ALA A 112 36.35 46.02 35.04
C ALA A 112 35.09 45.32 35.57
N ASP A 113 35.20 44.03 35.94
CA ASP A 113 34.07 43.28 36.51
C ASP A 113 33.59 43.89 37.84
N ARG A 114 34.54 44.34 38.67
CA ARG A 114 34.25 45.06 39.92
C ARG A 114 33.56 46.39 39.67
N ASP A 115 34.05 47.16 38.70
CA ASP A 115 33.46 48.46 38.35
C ASP A 115 32.04 48.32 37.80
N TRP A 116 31.76 47.24 37.06
CA TRP A 116 30.41 46.94 36.58
C TRP A 116 29.46 46.59 37.74
N LEU A 117 29.88 45.71 38.65
CA LEU A 117 29.12 45.29 39.84
C LEU A 117 28.84 46.43 40.82
N LEU A 118 29.67 47.47 40.85
CA LEU A 118 29.49 48.62 41.75
C LEU A 118 28.63 49.75 41.14
N ARG A 119 28.37 49.70 39.83
CA ARG A 119 27.60 50.73 39.08
C ARG A 119 26.17 50.29 38.76
N HIS A 120 25.81 49.04 39.03
CA HIS A 120 24.46 48.46 38.89
C HIS A 120 24.05 47.78 40.20
#